data_AF-A0A662HX44-F1
#
_entry.id   AF-A0A662HX44-F1
#
_cell.length_a   1.000
_cell.length_b   1.000
_cell.length_c   1.000
_cell.angle_alpha   90.00
_cell.angle_beta   90.00
_cell.angle_gamma   90.00
#
_symmetry.space_group_name_H-M   'P 1'
#
loop_
_entity.id
_entity.type
_entity.pdbx_description
1 polymer ?
#
loop_
_entity_poly.entity_id
_entity_poly.type
_entity_poly.pdbx_seq_one_letter_code
_entity_poly.pdbx_strand_id
1 'polypeptide(L)' 'DIEHAKEVLRKIEKGKTREVELPLQTIPSPFAYNIVLVGLSDVVLMEDRRALIEQFHKMLLKRIKILRGK' A
#
# COMPACT_ATOMS: atom_id res chain seq x y z
N ASP A 1 13.80 -9.44 -14.48
CA ASP A 1 13.07 -10.08 -15.59
C ASP A 1 12.60 -9.02 -16.58
N ILE A 2 13.25 -8.93 -17.74
CA ILE A 2 13.03 -7.82 -18.69
C ILE A 2 11.83 -8.11 -19.61
N GLU A 3 11.67 -9.36 -20.05
CA GLU A 3 10.61 -9.72 -20.99
C GLU A 3 9.22 -9.62 -20.36
N HIS A 4 9.06 -10.06 -19.11
CA HIS A 4 7.80 -9.89 -18.39
C HIS A 4 7.50 -8.41 -18.09
N ALA A 5 8.52 -7.58 -17.85
CA ALA A 5 8.32 -6.14 -17.68
C ALA A 5 7.76 -5.48 -18.96
N LYS A 6 8.31 -5.83 -20.14
CA LYS A 6 7.78 -5.37 -21.43
C LYS A 6 6.34 -5.82 -21.66
N GLU A 7 5.99 -7.03 -21.25
CA GLU A 7 4.62 -7.55 -21.37
C GLU A 7 3.63 -6.73 -20.53
N VAL A 8 3.97 -6.42 -19.27
CA VAL A 8 3.14 -5.58 -18.39
C VAL A 8 2.92 -4.21 -19.01
N LEU A 9 3.99 -3.56 -19.49
CA LEU A 9 3.88 -2.24 -20.13
C LEU A 9 2.99 -2.27 -21.38
N ARG A 10 3.13 -3.29 -22.22
CA ARG A 10 2.25 -3.47 -23.40
C ARG A 10 0.79 -3.71 -23.01
N LYS A 11 0.52 -4.38 -21.88
CA LYS A 11 -0.85 -4.58 -21.37
C LYS A 11 -1.46 -3.25 -20.91
N ILE A 12 -0.68 -2.41 -20.24
CA ILE A 12 -1.09 -1.05 -19.84
C ILE A 12 -1.37 -0.20 -21.08
N GLU A 13 -0.42 -0.14 -22.04
CA GLU A 13 -0.55 0.63 -23.28
C GLU A 13 -1.79 0.24 -24.11
N LYS A 14 -2.09 -1.06 -24.18
CA LYS A 14 -3.26 -1.58 -24.91
C LYS A 14 -4.58 -1.50 -24.13
N GLY A 15 -4.60 -0.88 -22.95
CA GLY A 15 -5.78 -0.78 -22.10
C GLY A 15 -6.27 -2.12 -21.53
N LYS A 16 -5.44 -3.18 -21.57
CA LYS A 16 -5.75 -4.49 -20.98
C LYS A 16 -5.53 -4.52 -19.46
N THR A 17 -4.82 -3.52 -18.94
CA THR A 17 -4.63 -3.29 -17.50
C THR A 17 -5.21 -1.93 -17.16
N ARG A 18 -6.07 -1.88 -16.14
CA ARG A 18 -6.66 -0.64 -15.66
C ARG A 18 -5.77 -0.03 -14.58
N GLU A 19 -5.38 1.22 -14.80
CA GLU A 19 -4.83 2.07 -13.75
C GLU A 19 -5.97 2.71 -12.94
N VAL A 20 -5.78 2.78 -11.62
CA VAL A 20 -6.71 3.44 -10.71
C VAL A 20 -5.93 4.40 -9.85
N GLU A 21 -6.08 5.68 -10.12
CA GLU A 21 -5.58 6.72 -9.26
C GLU A 21 -6.49 6.87 -8.04
N LEU A 22 -5.90 6.80 -6.86
CA LEU A 22 -6.59 7.05 -5.61
C LEU A 22 -6.26 8.47 -5.13
N PRO A 23 -7.22 9.18 -4.50
CA PRO A 23 -6.90 10.45 -3.85
C PRO A 23 -5.88 10.20 -2.73
N LEU A 24 -5.20 11.27 -2.30
CA LEU A 24 -4.23 11.19 -1.22
C LEU A 24 -4.83 10.51 0.02
N GLN A 25 -4.16 9.48 0.52
CA GLN A 25 -4.60 8.73 1.69
C GLN A 25 -3.79 9.13 2.92
N THR A 26 -4.49 9.42 4.01
CA THR A 26 -3.88 9.72 5.33
C THR A 26 -3.47 8.48 6.11
N ILE A 27 -3.86 7.29 5.65
CA ILE A 27 -3.53 5.99 6.25
C ILE A 27 -3.02 5.10 5.11
N PRO A 28 -1.87 4.43 5.26
CA PRO A 28 -1.38 3.55 4.22
C PRO A 28 -2.36 2.39 3.98
N SER A 29 -2.45 1.94 2.73
CA SER A 29 -3.17 0.70 2.42
C SER A 29 -2.37 -0.51 2.92
N PRO A 30 -3.00 -1.68 3.14
CA PRO A 30 -2.28 -2.91 3.47
C PRO A 30 -1.16 -3.25 2.48
N PHE A 31 -1.36 -2.92 1.20
CA PHE A 31 -0.35 -3.11 0.14
C PHE A 31 0.84 -2.14 0.27
N ALA A 32 0.65 -0.98 0.89
CA ALA A 32 1.68 0.04 1.06
C ALA A 32 2.48 -0.09 2.36
N TYR A 33 2.09 -0.95 3.31
CA TYR A 33 2.75 -1.05 4.63
C TYR A 33 4.25 -1.27 4.51
N ASN A 34 4.66 -2.25 3.69
CA ASN A 34 6.09 -2.55 3.54
C ASN A 34 6.86 -1.41 2.87
N ILE A 35 6.24 -0.71 1.91
CA ILE A 35 6.86 0.44 1.24
C ILE A 35 7.14 1.55 2.26
N VAL A 36 6.16 1.87 3.12
CA VAL A 36 6.32 2.86 4.19
C VAL A 36 7.40 2.45 5.19
N LEU A 37 7.40 1.18 5.61
CA LEU A 37 8.38 0.69 6.59
C LEU A 37 9.80 0.62 6.05
N VAL A 38 9.99 0.44 4.75
CA VAL A 38 11.33 0.54 4.13
C VAL A 38 11.84 1.97 4.24
N GLY A 39 10.98 2.97 3.97
CA GLY A 39 11.34 4.38 4.16
C GLY A 39 11.59 4.82 5.61
N LEU A 40 11.10 4.05 6.60
CA LEU A 40 11.31 4.31 8.02
C LEU A 40 12.47 3.51 8.63
N SER A 41 13.15 2.68 7.84
CA SER A 41 14.11 1.69 8.36
C SER A 41 15.35 2.28 9.04
N ASP A 42 15.68 3.54 8.76
CA ASP A 42 16.76 4.26 9.43
C ASP A 42 16.40 4.65 10.87
N VAL A 43 15.11 4.65 11.23
CA VAL A 43 14.60 5.13 12.52
C VAL A 43 13.85 4.04 13.29
N VAL A 44 13.32 3.03 12.58
CA VAL A 44 12.52 1.95 13.15
C VAL A 44 13.35 0.67 13.21
N LEU A 45 13.56 0.16 14.43
CA LEU A 45 14.19 -1.15 14.62
C LEU A 45 13.31 -2.24 14.02
N MET A 46 13.94 -3.34 13.56
CA MET A 46 13.21 -4.45 12.93
C MET A 46 12.17 -5.08 13.87
N GLU A 47 12.43 -5.07 15.18
CA GLU A 47 11.51 -5.53 16.22
C GLU A 47 10.22 -4.69 16.31
N ASP A 48 10.32 -3.38 16.08
CA ASP A 48 9.20 -2.44 16.12
C ASP A 48 8.35 -2.47 14.85
N ARG A 49 8.84 -3.07 13.74
CA ARG A 49 8.06 -3.17 12.49
C ARG A 49 6.73 -3.86 12.70
N ARG A 50 6.68 -4.91 13.53
CA ARG A 50 5.45 -5.66 13.78
C ARG A 50 4.40 -4.78 14.47
N ALA A 51 4.82 -3.99 15.46
CA ALA A 51 3.95 -3.07 16.17
C ALA A 51 3.40 -1.99 15.22
N LEU A 52 4.24 -1.46 14.33
CA LEU A 52 3.81 -0.47 13.32
C LEU A 52 2.79 -1.05 12.32
N ILE A 53 3.01 -2.27 11.81
CA ILE A 53 2.04 -2.94 10.94
C ILE A 53 0.69 -3.11 11.66
N GLU A 54 0.73 -3.53 12.92
CA GLU A 54 -0.47 -3.71 13.73
C GLU A 54 -1.19 -2.36 13.96
N GLN A 55 -0.44 -1.28 14.18
CA GLN A 55 -1.00 0.07 14.29
C GLN A 55 -1.69 0.51 12.99
N PHE A 56 -1.04 0.36 11.84
CA PHE A 56 -1.65 0.68 10.55
C PHE A 56 -2.93 -0.12 10.32
N HIS A 57 -2.94 -1.40 10.68
CA HIS A 57 -4.12 -2.25 10.58
C HIS A 57 -5.27 -1.75 11.47
N LYS A 58 -4.99 -1.41 12.73
CA LYS A 58 -5.97 -0.82 13.65
C LYS A 58 -6.55 0.49 13.12
N MET A 59 -5.72 1.36 12.54
CA MET A 59 -6.15 2.62 11.92
C MET A 59 -7.07 2.37 10.72
N LEU A 60 -6.72 1.41 9.86
CA LEU A 60 -7.52 1.03 8.71
C LEU A 60 -8.90 0.49 9.13
N LEU A 61 -8.95 -0.41 10.11
CA LEU A 61 -10.21 -0.96 10.63
C LEU A 61 -11.12 0.14 11.21
N LYS A 62 -10.55 1.08 11.97
CA LYS A 62 -11.30 2.25 12.46
C LYS A 62 -11.91 3.06 11.32
N ARG A 63 -11.13 3.32 10.25
CA ARG A 63 -11.62 4.06 9.08
C ARG A 63 -12.74 3.31 8.35
N ILE A 64 -12.60 2.00 8.16
CA ILE A 64 -13.66 1.17 7.56
C ILE A 64 -14.93 1.22 8.41
N LYS A 65 -14.81 1.13 9.74
CA LYS A 65 -15.96 1.21 10.65
C LYS A 65 -16.69 2.55 10.51
N ILE A 66 -15.96 3.66 10.42
CA ILE A 66 -16.55 5.00 10.22
C ILE A 66 -17.25 5.09 8.86
N LEU A 67 -16.66 4.54 7.80
CA LEU A 67 -17.25 4.56 6.46
C LEU A 67 -18.51 3.70 6.34
N ARG A 68 -18.58 2.56 7.05
CA ARG A 68 -19.73 1.64 7.03
C ARG A 68 -20.86 2.02 8.00
N GLY A 69 -20.60 2.90 8.95
CA GLY A 69 -21.58 3.41 9.91
C GLY A 69 -22.21 4.74 9.50
N LYS A 70 -21.81 5.30 8.35
CA LYS A 70 -22.56 6.30 7.59
C LYS A 70 -23.43 5.58 6.56
#